data_AF-A0A8S0G1H7-F1
#
_entry.id   AF-A0A8S0G1H7-F1
#
_cell.length_a   1.000
_cell.length_b   1.000
_cell.length_c   1.000
_cell.angle_alpha   90.00
_cell.angle_beta   90.00
_cell.angle_gamma   90.00
#
_symmetry.space_group_name_H-M   'P 1'
#
loop_
_entity.id
_entity.type
_entity.pdbx_description
1 polymer ?
#
loop_
_entity_poly.entity_id
_entity_poly.type
_entity_poly.pdbx_seq_one_letter_code
_entity_poly.pdbx_strand_id
1 'polypeptide(L)'
;MQGANLRFAGKDVFLKSHGFDHLYGSEELKSVVADPHYRNDWGFYDDTVLDEAWKKFEELSRSGQRFSLFTLTVDTHHPDGFISRTCNRKKYDFDGKPNQSFSAVSCSQENIATFINKIKASPWFKDTVIVVSSSLFL
;
A
#
# COMPACT_ATOMS: atom_id res chain seq x y z
N MET A 1 -5.72 -5.42 -0.97
CA MET A 1 -4.42 -5.75 -0.34
C MET A 1 -4.03 -4.64 0.61
N GLN A 2 -3.56 -4.97 1.81
CA GLN A 2 -3.11 -4.00 2.81
C GLN A 2 -2.08 -4.64 3.75
N GLY A 3 -1.25 -3.82 4.41
CA GLY A 3 -0.25 -4.32 5.35
C GLY A 3 -0.81 -4.76 6.70
N ALA A 4 -1.95 -4.19 7.11
CA ALA A 4 -2.57 -4.43 8.40
C ALA A 4 -3.36 -5.75 8.49
N ASN A 5 -3.59 -6.23 9.71
CA ASN A 5 -4.42 -7.40 9.95
C ASN A 5 -5.88 -7.13 9.52
N LEU A 6 -6.48 -8.05 8.76
CA LEU A 6 -7.85 -7.87 8.24
C LEU A 6 -8.92 -7.82 9.34
N ARG A 7 -8.68 -8.41 10.52
CA ARG A 7 -9.62 -8.36 11.64
C ARG A 7 -9.70 -6.99 12.29
N PHE A 8 -8.65 -6.17 12.14
CA PHE A 8 -8.65 -4.81 12.67
C PHE A 8 -9.75 -3.99 12.00
N ALA A 9 -10.55 -3.30 12.81
CA ALA A 9 -11.73 -2.54 12.39
C ALA A 9 -12.78 -3.36 11.59
N GLY A 10 -12.81 -4.69 11.74
CA GLY A 10 -13.81 -5.56 11.11
C GLY A 10 -13.76 -5.59 9.57
N LYS A 11 -12.60 -5.28 8.97
CA LYS A 11 -12.44 -5.18 7.51
C LYS A 11 -12.69 -6.53 6.83
N ASP A 12 -12.32 -7.64 7.46
CA ASP A 12 -12.59 -8.98 6.94
C ASP A 12 -14.07 -9.27 6.78
N VAL A 13 -14.89 -8.96 7.79
CA VAL A 13 -16.34 -9.12 7.76
C VAL A 13 -16.95 -8.18 6.73
N PHE A 14 -16.59 -6.89 6.79
CA PHE A 14 -17.14 -5.87 5.91
C PHE A 14 -16.82 -6.15 4.44
N LEU A 15 -15.56 -6.38 4.07
CA LEU A 15 -15.19 -6.55 2.66
C LEU A 15 -15.78 -7.84 2.08
N LYS A 16 -15.85 -8.93 2.86
CA LYS A 16 -16.53 -10.17 2.42
C LYS A 16 -18.01 -9.96 2.16
N SER A 17 -18.71 -9.21 3.02
CA SER A 17 -20.13 -8.94 2.81
C SER A 17 -20.41 -7.99 1.64
N HIS A 18 -19.39 -7.33 1.10
CA HIS A 18 -19.49 -6.39 -0.03
C HIS A 18 -18.87 -6.94 -1.33
N GLY A 19 -18.73 -8.26 -1.44
CA GLY A 19 -18.40 -8.91 -2.71
C GLY A 19 -16.92 -8.90 -3.09
N PHE A 20 -16.01 -8.74 -2.13
CA PHE A 20 -14.58 -8.94 -2.38
C PHE A 20 -14.25 -10.44 -2.41
N ASP A 21 -13.76 -10.93 -3.56
CA ASP A 21 -13.40 -12.35 -3.74
C ASP A 21 -12.13 -12.73 -2.95
N HIS A 22 -11.16 -11.83 -2.89
CA HIS A 22 -9.85 -12.07 -2.29
C HIS A 22 -9.43 -10.93 -1.37
N LEU A 23 -9.01 -11.29 -0.15
CA LEU A 23 -8.52 -10.35 0.85
C LEU A 23 -7.11 -10.71 1.26
N TYR A 24 -6.26 -9.70 1.36
CA TYR A 24 -4.85 -9.84 1.74
C TYR A 24 -4.54 -8.80 2.81
N GLY A 25 -4.26 -9.27 4.03
CA GLY A 25 -3.72 -8.49 5.13
C GLY A 25 -2.42 -9.13 5.65
N SER A 26 -2.01 -8.73 6.86
CA SER A 26 -0.73 -9.18 7.41
C SER A 26 -0.59 -10.71 7.53
N GLU A 27 -1.66 -11.44 7.84
CA GLU A 27 -1.60 -12.89 8.01
C GLU A 27 -1.50 -13.63 6.69
N GLU A 28 -2.16 -13.12 5.65
CA GLU A 28 -2.14 -13.68 4.31
C GLU A 28 -0.83 -13.32 3.59
N LEU A 29 -0.26 -12.14 3.90
CA LEU A 29 0.96 -11.66 3.26
C LEU A 29 2.25 -12.30 3.84
N LYS A 30 2.23 -12.81 5.08
CA LYS A 30 3.46 -13.28 5.76
C LYS A 30 4.23 -14.38 5.05
N SER A 31 3.59 -15.19 4.21
CA SER A 31 4.22 -16.30 3.49
C SER A 31 4.56 -15.97 2.03
N VAL A 32 4.22 -14.77 1.55
CA VAL A 32 4.44 -14.33 0.17
C VAL A 32 5.43 -13.17 0.07
N VAL A 33 5.48 -12.30 1.09
CA VAL A 33 6.46 -11.20 1.11
C VAL A 33 7.89 -11.71 1.22
N ALA A 34 8.82 -10.95 0.65
CA ALA A 34 10.25 -11.29 0.69
C ALA A 34 10.85 -11.28 2.11
N ASP A 35 10.34 -10.42 2.99
CA ASP A 35 10.83 -10.26 4.36
C ASP A 35 9.64 -10.20 5.35
N PRO A 36 9.26 -11.34 5.96
CA PRO A 36 8.13 -11.40 6.90
C PRO A 36 8.34 -10.61 8.20
N HIS A 37 9.59 -10.23 8.50
CA HIS A 37 9.95 -9.51 9.72
C HIS A 37 9.98 -7.99 9.54
N TYR A 38 10.02 -7.52 8.30
CA TYR A 38 10.01 -6.09 7.99
C TYR A 38 8.61 -5.50 8.12
N ARG A 39 8.28 -5.12 9.36
CA ARG A 39 6.96 -4.68 9.80
C ARG A 39 7.07 -3.52 10.79
N ASN A 40 6.02 -2.71 10.85
CA ASN A 40 5.79 -1.72 11.90
C ASN A 40 4.56 -2.12 12.73
N ASP A 41 4.18 -1.27 13.69
CA ASP A 41 3.08 -1.52 14.62
C ASP A 41 1.72 -1.73 13.91
N TRP A 42 1.57 -1.22 12.69
CA TRP A 42 0.35 -1.36 11.88
C TRP A 42 0.37 -2.53 10.91
N GLY A 43 1.53 -3.16 10.67
CA GLY A 43 1.66 -4.28 9.74
C GLY A 43 2.87 -4.16 8.81
N PHE A 44 2.74 -4.65 7.58
CA PHE A 44 3.77 -4.47 6.56
C PHE A 44 3.86 -3.02 6.09
N TYR A 45 5.08 -2.56 5.86
CA TYR A 45 5.36 -1.24 5.31
C TYR A 45 4.76 -1.06 3.90
N ASP A 46 4.49 0.18 3.52
CA ASP A 46 3.84 0.52 2.23
C ASP A 46 4.66 0.04 1.04
N ASP A 47 6.00 0.10 1.10
CA ASP A 47 6.89 -0.40 0.04
C ASP A 47 6.67 -1.90 -0.25
N THR A 48 6.47 -2.70 0.80
CA THR A 48 6.23 -4.14 0.73
C THR A 48 4.85 -4.41 0.17
N VAL A 49 3.83 -3.71 0.68
CA VAL A 49 2.44 -3.87 0.23
C VAL A 49 2.29 -3.47 -1.24
N LEU A 50 2.95 -2.39 -1.68
CA LEU A 50 2.88 -1.92 -3.06
C LEU A 50 3.69 -2.80 -4.03
N ASP A 51 4.77 -3.46 -3.58
CA ASP A 51 5.45 -4.47 -4.39
C ASP A 51 4.58 -5.72 -4.61
N GLU A 52 3.91 -6.20 -3.56
CA GLU A 52 2.96 -7.31 -3.68
C GLU A 52 1.72 -6.91 -4.51
N ALA A 53 1.24 -5.67 -4.38
CA ALA A 53 0.16 -5.17 -5.21
C ALA A 53 0.55 -5.09 -6.68
N TRP A 54 1.81 -4.76 -6.97
CA TRP A 54 2.35 -4.79 -8.34
C TRP A 54 2.36 -6.20 -8.91
N LYS A 55 2.89 -7.19 -8.16
CA LYS A 55 2.86 -8.60 -8.59
C LYS A 55 1.45 -9.09 -8.85
N LYS A 56 0.51 -8.71 -7.96
CA LYS A 56 -0.90 -9.08 -8.10
C LYS A 56 -1.57 -8.42 -9.30
N PHE A 57 -1.25 -7.16 -9.57
CA PHE A 57 -1.68 -6.47 -10.77
C PHE A 57 -1.18 -7.21 -12.03
N GLU A 58 0.11 -7.55 -12.13
CA GLU A 58 0.64 -8.30 -13.27
C GLU A 58 -0.04 -9.67 -13.45
N GLU A 59 -0.25 -10.41 -12.36
CA GLU A 59 -0.96 -11.70 -12.37
C GLU A 59 -2.38 -11.56 -12.94
N LEU A 60 -3.16 -10.62 -12.38
CA LEU A 60 -4.55 -10.39 -12.79
C LEU A 60 -4.63 -9.88 -14.23
N SER A 61 -3.73 -8.97 -14.64
CA SER A 61 -3.68 -8.46 -16.00
C SER A 61 -3.34 -9.54 -17.03
N ARG A 62 -2.54 -10.55 -16.68
CA ARG A 62 -2.24 -11.69 -17.57
C ARG A 62 -3.39 -12.69 -17.71
N SER A 63 -4.34 -12.69 -16.76
CA SER A 63 -5.50 -13.60 -16.82
C SER A 63 -6.47 -13.29 -17.97
N GLY A 64 -6.44 -12.06 -18.49
CA GLY A 64 -7.40 -11.57 -19.49
C GLY A 64 -8.81 -11.30 -18.95
N GLN A 65 -9.05 -11.51 -17.65
CA GLN A 65 -10.32 -11.21 -17.00
C GLN A 65 -10.33 -9.78 -16.45
N ARG A 66 -11.54 -9.19 -16.40
CA ARG A 66 -11.73 -7.90 -15.71
C ARG A 66 -11.57 -8.10 -14.21
N PHE A 67 -10.86 -7.19 -13.57
CA PHE A 67 -10.65 -7.22 -12.13
C PHE A 67 -10.71 -5.81 -11.53
N SER A 68 -10.91 -5.76 -10.23
CA SER A 68 -10.74 -4.57 -9.41
C SER A 68 -9.73 -4.87 -8.31
N LEU A 69 -8.62 -4.12 -8.28
CA LEU A 69 -7.58 -4.26 -7.27
C LEU A 69 -7.59 -3.04 -6.36
N PHE A 70 -7.91 -3.25 -5.09
CA PHE A 70 -7.88 -2.22 -4.06
C PHE A 70 -6.64 -2.39 -3.19
N THR A 71 -5.85 -1.33 -3.03
CA THR A 71 -4.67 -1.31 -2.16
C THR A 71 -4.80 -0.19 -1.14
N LEU A 72 -4.53 -0.49 0.13
CA LEU A 72 -4.57 0.48 1.23
C LEU A 72 -3.20 0.59 1.88
N THR A 73 -2.65 1.80 1.86
CA THR A 73 -1.43 2.19 2.57
C THR A 73 -1.71 2.50 4.04
N VAL A 74 -0.70 2.37 4.90
CA VAL A 74 -0.82 2.59 6.35
C VAL A 74 0.38 3.29 6.99
N ASP A 75 1.50 3.46 6.28
CA ASP A 75 2.71 4.07 6.86
C ASP A 75 2.48 5.51 7.35
N THR A 76 1.48 6.23 6.85
CA THR A 76 1.14 7.59 7.31
C THR A 76 0.29 7.62 8.59
N HIS A 77 0.10 6.49 9.27
CA HIS A 77 -0.73 6.43 10.47
C HIS A 77 -0.09 7.17 11.66
N HIS A 78 -0.93 7.84 12.46
CA HIS A 78 -0.52 8.54 13.68
C HIS A 78 0.21 7.60 14.67
N PRO A 79 1.08 8.13 15.57
CA PRO A 79 1.34 9.55 15.84
C PRO A 79 2.24 10.24 14.80
N ASP A 80 3.33 9.58 14.40
CA ASP A 80 4.38 10.18 13.58
C ASP A 80 4.54 9.54 12.20
N GLY A 81 3.87 8.41 11.96
CA GLY A 81 4.05 7.60 10.76
C GLY A 81 5.39 6.85 10.73
N PHE A 82 5.54 6.08 9.65
CA PHE A 82 6.63 5.15 9.42
C PHE A 82 7.26 5.44 8.06
N ILE A 83 8.58 5.30 7.97
CA ILE A 83 9.33 5.60 6.75
C ILE A 83 9.87 4.28 6.19
N SER A 84 9.32 3.85 5.05
CA SER A 84 9.80 2.69 4.30
C SER A 84 11.31 2.81 3.97
N ARG A 85 12.04 1.69 4.05
CA ARG A 85 13.50 1.62 3.86
C ARG A 85 13.95 2.06 2.47
N THR A 86 13.09 1.88 1.47
CA THR A 86 13.32 2.19 0.04
C THR A 86 13.17 3.67 -0.30
N CYS A 87 12.55 4.48 0.55
CA CYS A 87 12.31 5.89 0.27
C CYS A 87 13.61 6.68 0.21
N ASN A 88 13.76 7.53 -0.82
CA ASN A 88 14.86 8.47 -0.89
C ASN A 88 14.61 9.68 0.02
N ARG A 89 13.36 10.14 0.11
CA ARG A 89 12.96 11.28 0.94
C ARG A 89 12.62 10.84 2.37
N LYS A 90 13.67 10.60 3.17
CA LYS A 90 13.52 10.15 4.58
C LYS A 90 13.40 11.28 5.60
N LYS A 91 13.54 12.54 5.17
CA LYS A 91 13.47 13.70 6.06
C LYS A 91 12.69 14.82 5.38
N TYR A 92 11.76 15.39 6.13
CA TYR A 92 11.03 16.59 5.78
C TYR A 92 11.15 17.57 6.95
N ASP A 93 11.62 18.79 6.66
CA ASP A 93 11.68 19.86 7.64
C ASP A 93 10.50 20.81 7.45
N PHE A 94 9.81 21.14 8.54
CA PHE A 94 8.72 22.12 8.59
C PHE A 94 9.10 23.20 9.59
N ASP A 95 9.06 24.47 9.17
CA ASP A 95 9.54 25.62 9.95
C ASP A 95 10.95 25.43 10.54
N GLY A 96 11.84 24.83 9.73
CA GLY A 96 13.23 24.57 10.10
C GLY A 96 13.43 23.44 11.11
N LYS A 97 12.38 22.68 11.45
CA LYS A 97 12.45 21.53 12.37
C LYS A 97 12.08 20.23 11.66
N PRO A 98 12.76 19.11 11.98
CA PRO A 98 12.36 17.80 11.46
C PRO A 98 10.91 17.48 11.84
N ASN A 99 10.13 17.04 10.87
CA ASN A 99 8.76 16.58 11.07
C ASN A 99 8.61 15.17 10.52
N GLN A 100 8.42 14.20 11.41
CA GLN A 100 8.37 12.78 11.03
C GLN A 100 7.09 12.44 10.27
N SER A 101 5.93 13.00 10.65
CA SER A 101 4.68 12.80 9.94
C SER A 101 4.77 13.24 8.48
N PHE A 102 5.39 14.40 8.22
CA PHE A 102 5.60 14.87 6.85
C PHE A 102 6.65 14.04 6.09
N SER A 103 7.63 13.48 6.81
CA SER A 103 8.58 12.54 6.23
C SER A 103 7.89 11.23 5.81
N ALA A 104 6.99 10.69 6.64
CA ALA A 104 6.19 9.51 6.32
C ALA A 104 5.24 9.77 5.14
N VAL A 105 4.57 10.93 5.10
CA VAL A 105 3.72 11.34 3.97
C VAL A 105 4.54 11.46 2.68
N SER A 106 5.71 12.12 2.73
CA SER A 106 6.60 12.24 1.56
C SER A 106 7.08 10.88 1.06
N CYS A 107 7.37 9.96 1.97
CA CYS A 107 7.78 8.59 1.64
C CYS A 107 6.62 7.78 1.02
N SER A 108 5.41 7.85 1.60
CA SER A 108 4.23 7.17 1.04
C SER A 108 3.89 7.70 -0.36
N GLN A 109 4.00 9.02 -0.59
CA GLN A 109 3.85 9.62 -1.93
C GLN A 109 4.88 9.09 -2.94
N GLU A 110 6.14 8.93 -2.53
CA GLU A 110 7.21 8.37 -3.38
C GLU A 110 6.91 6.91 -3.76
N ASN A 111 6.49 6.09 -2.79
CA ASN A 111 6.11 4.70 -3.02
C ASN A 111 4.88 4.58 -3.94
N ILE A 112 3.83 5.38 -3.70
CA ILE A 112 2.62 5.42 -4.54
C ILE A 112 2.97 5.85 -5.97
N ALA A 113 3.78 6.90 -6.13
CA ALA A 113 4.21 7.37 -7.44
C ALA A 113 5.02 6.28 -8.19
N THR A 114 5.89 5.57 -7.48
CA THR A 114 6.66 4.45 -8.03
C THR A 114 5.73 3.33 -8.51
N PHE A 115 4.76 2.92 -7.68
CA PHE A 115 3.77 1.91 -8.03
C PHE A 115 2.95 2.31 -9.28
N ILE A 116 2.42 3.53 -9.30
CA ILE A 116 1.67 4.07 -10.45
C ILE A 116 2.54 4.10 -11.71
N ASN A 117 3.80 4.51 -11.59
CA ASN A 117 4.72 4.54 -12.72
C ASN A 117 5.06 3.13 -13.25
N LYS A 118 5.17 2.11 -12.38
CA LYS A 118 5.29 0.70 -12.81
C LYS A 118 4.07 0.28 -13.63
N ILE A 119 2.85 0.61 -13.18
CA ILE A 119 1.62 0.34 -13.94
C ILE A 119 1.64 1.08 -15.28
N LYS A 120 1.97 2.37 -15.29
CA LYS A 120 2.03 3.19 -16.53
C LYS A 120 3.04 2.68 -17.56
N ALA A 121 4.15 2.11 -17.10
CA ALA A 121 5.17 1.52 -17.95
C ALA A 121 4.82 0.10 -18.44
N SER A 122 3.77 -0.50 -17.88
CA SER A 122 3.34 -1.85 -18.25
C SER A 122 2.53 -1.88 -19.54
N PRO A 123 2.49 -3.02 -20.26
CA PRO A 123 1.67 -3.16 -21.46
C PRO A 123 0.15 -3.05 -21.18
N TRP A 124 -0.28 -3.20 -19.92
CA TRP A 124 -1.68 -3.21 -19.51
C TRP A 124 -2.23 -1.82 -19.15
N PHE A 125 -1.40 -0.78 -19.15
CA PHE A 125 -1.81 0.57 -18.73
C PHE A 125 -2.99 1.11 -19.53
N LYS A 126 -3.02 0.87 -20.85
CA LYS A 126 -4.07 1.39 -21.74
C LYS A 126 -5.48 0.93 -21.34
N ASP A 127 -5.58 -0.23 -20.70
CA ASP A 127 -6.84 -0.83 -20.24
C ASP A 127 -7.03 -0.72 -18.72
N THR A 128 -6.26 0.15 -18.05
CA THR A 128 -6.29 0.31 -16.60
C THR A 128 -6.73 1.72 -16.20
N VAL A 129 -7.76 1.81 -15.37
CA VAL A 129 -8.12 3.06 -14.66
C VAL A 129 -7.52 3.03 -13.27
N ILE A 130 -6.74 4.06 -12.93
CA ILE A 130 -6.13 4.22 -11.61
C ILE A 130 -6.86 5.34 -10.87
N VAL A 131 -7.36 5.05 -9.67
CA VAL A 131 -7.96 6.02 -8.77
C VAL A 131 -7.10 6.11 -7.52
N VAL A 132 -6.69 7.33 -7.16
CA VAL A 132 -5.97 7.62 -5.92
C VAL A 132 -6.88 8.49 -5.06
N SER A 133 -7.12 8.04 -3.83
CA SER A 133 -7.99 8.74 -2.87
C SER A 133 -7.41 8.63 -1.46
N SER A 134 -7.72 9.62 -0.62
CA SER A 134 -7.38 9.63 0.80
C SER A 134 -8.58 9.19 1.63
N SER A 135 -8.33 8.46 2.74
CA SER A 135 -9.37 7.91 3.60
C SER A 135 -9.83 8.87 4.72
N LEU A 136 -8.95 9.75 5.23
CA LEU A 136 -9.28 10.86 6.14
C LEU A 136 -8.05 11.78 6.32
N PHE A 137 -8.25 13.07 6.63
CA PHE A 137 -7.23 13.92 7.26
C PHE A 137 -7.45 13.86 8.79
N LEU A 138 -6.41 13.56 9.56
CA LEU A 138 -6.38 13.78 11.02
C LEU A 138 -5.58 15.05 11.30
#